data_AF-A0A7S1MJT2-F1
#
_entry.id   AF-A0A7S1MJT2-F1
#
_cell.length_a   1.000
_cell.length_b   1.000
_cell.length_c   1.000
_cell.angle_alpha   90.00
_cell.angle_beta   90.00
_cell.angle_gamma   90.00
#
_symmetry.space_group_name_H-M   'P 1'
#
loop_
_entity.id
_entity.type
_entity.pdbx_description
1 polymer ?
#
loop_
_entity_poly.entity_id
_entity_poly.type
_entity_poly.pdbx_seq_one_letter_code
_entity_poly.pdbx_strand_id
1 'polypeptide(L)'
;VSALQGLLRPLYQADPASTCTSALTTLGIARSTAESLTRGYGSLSCLLEQLPDGGDAESAVMDVASYGGLTLYQAGKAVRALGLERAPLLRKKRTRAQASVQPWEQASAWCWLPEESAAAQQAKPGAEAQDAEEDAGQEPEEAEAPAPPEEFSVEVGPKTDRRLVRALRGMVPRVDEFRDLGPNTVRVCRGAFGMRGQRVRDFGVSDGTLLEPGKTWLVLPGAADWREVARARARAYAQHGVVSSLCASPDQAARHVAASIAALRSPEDAAANGAAR
;
A
#
# COMPACT_ATOMS: atom_id res chain seq x y z
N VAL A 1 13.17 4.72 8.41
CA VAL A 1 12.22 4.17 7.40
C VAL A 1 11.61 2.84 7.83
N SER A 2 12.38 1.90 8.40
CA SER A 2 11.91 0.59 8.88
C SER A 2 10.83 0.65 9.99
N ALA A 3 10.97 1.55 10.97
CA ALA A 3 10.00 1.67 12.08
C ALA A 3 8.61 2.15 11.64
N LEU A 4 8.55 3.16 10.76
CA LEU A 4 7.29 3.65 10.19
C LEU A 4 6.62 2.58 9.30
N GLN A 5 7.43 1.83 8.55
CA GLN A 5 6.95 0.73 7.73
C GLN A 5 6.36 -0.38 8.59
N GLY A 6 6.97 -0.69 9.74
CA GLY A 6 6.42 -1.63 10.74
C GLY A 6 5.09 -1.16 11.36
N LEU A 7 4.96 0.13 11.69
CA LEU A 7 3.74 0.71 12.25
C LEU A 7 2.58 0.78 11.27
N LEU A 8 2.87 1.08 10.00
CA LEU A 8 1.85 1.19 8.96
C LEU A 8 1.47 -0.18 8.36
N ARG A 9 2.35 -1.19 8.46
CA ARG A 9 2.13 -2.52 7.88
C ARG A 9 0.76 -3.11 8.23
N PRO A 10 0.29 -3.13 9.48
CA PRO A 10 -1.00 -3.75 9.82
C PRO A 10 -2.21 -3.00 9.22
N LEU A 11 -2.09 -1.69 9.01
CA LEU A 11 -3.17 -0.85 8.46
C LEU A 11 -3.29 -0.97 6.94
N TYR A 12 -2.20 -1.35 6.25
CA TYR A 12 -2.17 -1.54 4.80
C TYR A 12 -2.07 -3.00 4.38
N GLN A 13 -1.92 -3.93 5.33
CA GLN A 13 -1.92 -5.36 5.04
C GLN A 13 -3.35 -5.76 4.72
N ALA A 14 -3.66 -5.82 3.43
CA ALA A 14 -4.94 -6.31 2.96
C ALA A 14 -5.17 -7.70 3.55
N ASP A 15 -6.30 -7.88 4.23
CA ASP A 15 -6.70 -9.18 4.74
C ASP A 15 -6.68 -10.19 3.57
N PRO A 16 -5.86 -11.24 3.63
CA PRO A 16 -5.72 -12.19 2.53
C PRO A 16 -7.05 -12.87 2.20
N ALA A 17 -7.93 -13.04 3.19
CA ALA A 17 -9.25 -13.63 2.99
C ALA A 17 -10.18 -12.69 2.21
N SER A 18 -10.32 -11.44 2.66
CA SER A 18 -11.07 -10.40 1.95
C SER A 18 -10.55 -10.17 0.52
N THR A 19 -9.23 -10.19 0.34
CA THR A 19 -8.57 -10.06 -0.97
C THR A 19 -8.89 -11.24 -1.87
N CYS A 20 -8.82 -12.48 -1.34
CA CYS A 20 -9.17 -13.70 -2.06
C CYS A 20 -10.64 -13.68 -2.53
N THR A 21 -11.58 -13.35 -1.63
CA THR A 21 -13.01 -13.26 -1.95
C THR A 21 -13.27 -12.24 -3.06
N SER A 22 -12.65 -11.06 -2.95
CA SER A 22 -12.79 -9.97 -3.93
C SER A 22 -12.21 -10.33 -5.29
N ALA A 23 -11.05 -11.01 -5.32
CA ALA A 23 -10.43 -11.47 -6.55
C ALA A 23 -11.30 -12.52 -7.26
N LEU A 24 -11.78 -13.54 -6.53
CA LEU A 24 -12.61 -14.61 -7.08
C LEU A 24 -13.95 -14.08 -7.63
N THR A 25 -14.58 -13.14 -6.92
CA THR A 25 -15.83 -12.51 -7.39
C THR A 25 -15.62 -11.66 -8.65
N THR A 26 -14.47 -10.98 -8.76
CA THR A 26 -14.09 -10.23 -9.97
C THR A 26 -13.85 -11.14 -11.17
N LEU A 27 -13.40 -12.38 -10.95
CA LEU A 27 -13.30 -13.43 -11.97
C LEU A 27 -14.66 -14.04 -12.37
N GLY A 28 -15.76 -13.56 -11.81
CA GLY A 28 -17.12 -14.02 -12.13
C GLY A 28 -17.58 -15.25 -11.32
N ILE A 29 -16.85 -15.62 -10.26
CA ILE A 29 -17.27 -16.68 -9.35
C ILE A 29 -18.36 -16.13 -8.42
N ALA A 30 -19.44 -16.88 -8.24
CA ALA A 30 -20.52 -16.48 -7.35
C ALA A 30 -20.00 -16.25 -5.92
N ARG A 31 -20.46 -15.17 -5.26
CA ARG A 31 -19.96 -14.74 -3.94
C ARG A 31 -19.97 -15.85 -2.90
N SER A 32 -21.04 -16.64 -2.80
CA SER A 32 -21.12 -17.76 -1.86
C SER A 32 -20.07 -18.85 -2.13
N THR A 33 -19.74 -19.10 -3.40
CA THR A 33 -18.67 -20.01 -3.78
C THR A 33 -17.29 -19.42 -3.47
N ALA A 34 -17.09 -18.12 -3.71
CA ALA A 34 -15.86 -17.43 -3.34
C ALA A 34 -15.62 -17.47 -1.83
N GLU A 35 -16.63 -17.17 -1.00
CA GLU A 35 -16.54 -17.23 0.46
C GLU A 35 -16.25 -18.65 0.97
N SER A 36 -16.84 -19.69 0.37
CA SER A 36 -16.52 -21.08 0.69
C SER A 36 -15.07 -21.45 0.35
N LEU A 37 -14.56 -21.04 -0.82
CA LEU A 37 -13.17 -21.26 -1.21
C LEU A 37 -12.21 -20.49 -0.29
N THR A 38 -12.51 -19.23 0.01
CA THR A 38 -11.71 -18.44 0.95
C THR A 38 -11.71 -19.04 2.35
N ARG A 39 -12.83 -19.57 2.84
CA ARG A 39 -12.87 -20.26 4.13
C ARG A 39 -12.00 -21.51 4.15
N GLY A 40 -11.97 -22.26 3.06
CA GLY A 40 -11.09 -23.43 2.92
C GLY A 40 -9.63 -23.02 2.86
N TYR A 41 -9.26 -22.20 1.87
CA TYR A 41 -7.85 -21.96 1.50
C TYR A 41 -7.20 -20.75 2.17
N GLY A 42 -7.97 -19.87 2.80
CA GLY A 42 -7.51 -18.63 3.46
C GLY A 42 -7.06 -17.53 2.51
N SER A 43 -6.27 -17.85 1.47
CA SER A 43 -5.69 -16.89 0.53
C SER A 43 -5.81 -17.37 -0.93
N LEU A 44 -5.63 -16.45 -1.88
CA LEU A 44 -5.66 -16.78 -3.30
C LEU A 44 -4.44 -17.61 -3.73
N SER A 45 -3.27 -17.34 -3.16
CA SER A 45 -2.04 -18.10 -3.47
C SER A 45 -2.17 -19.57 -3.08
N CYS A 46 -2.67 -19.86 -1.87
CA CYS A 46 -2.88 -21.24 -1.43
C CYS A 46 -3.88 -22.00 -2.32
N LEU A 47 -4.91 -21.32 -2.83
CA LEU A 47 -5.84 -21.92 -3.80
C LEU A 47 -5.16 -22.20 -5.15
N LEU A 48 -4.34 -21.27 -5.64
CA LEU A 48 -3.62 -21.43 -6.91
C LEU A 48 -2.57 -22.54 -6.85
N GLU A 49 -1.92 -22.75 -5.71
CA GLU A 49 -0.96 -23.84 -5.49
C GLU A 49 -1.60 -25.24 -5.59
N GLN A 50 -2.92 -25.35 -5.40
CA GLN A 50 -3.65 -26.62 -5.61
C GLN A 50 -4.01 -26.86 -7.08
N LEU A 51 -3.85 -25.86 -7.94
CA LEU A 51 -4.14 -26.01 -9.36
C LEU A 51 -2.92 -26.63 -10.05
N PRO A 52 -3.08 -27.71 -10.83
CA PRO A 52 -1.97 -28.33 -11.50
C PRO A 52 -1.49 -27.46 -12.68
N ASP A 53 -0.17 -27.35 -12.86
CA ASP A 53 0.50 -26.65 -13.98
C ASP A 53 0.37 -27.37 -15.34
N GLY A 54 -0.70 -28.14 -15.56
CA GLY A 54 -0.91 -28.96 -16.77
C GLY A 54 -1.26 -30.42 -16.52
N GLY A 55 -1.60 -30.78 -15.28
CA GLY A 55 -2.01 -32.12 -14.86
C GLY A 55 -3.51 -32.44 -15.06
N ASP A 56 -3.98 -33.49 -14.38
CA ASP A 56 -5.37 -33.94 -14.44
C ASP A 56 -6.32 -32.92 -13.78
N ALA A 57 -7.01 -32.16 -14.64
CA ALA A 57 -7.98 -31.16 -14.22
C ALA A 57 -9.18 -31.78 -13.47
N GLU A 58 -9.44 -33.08 -13.61
CA GLU A 58 -10.50 -33.75 -12.86
C GLU A 58 -10.13 -33.91 -11.39
N SER A 59 -8.91 -34.35 -11.08
CA SER A 59 -8.40 -34.43 -9.70
C SER A 59 -8.47 -33.06 -9.01
N ALA A 60 -8.01 -32.00 -9.67
CA ALA A 60 -8.05 -30.65 -9.11
C ALA A 60 -9.47 -30.19 -8.76
N VAL A 61 -10.46 -30.49 -9.62
CA VAL A 61 -11.86 -30.18 -9.33
C VAL A 61 -12.39 -30.98 -8.15
N MET A 62 -12.00 -32.26 -8.01
CA MET A 62 -12.39 -33.08 -6.86
C MET A 62 -11.78 -32.56 -5.56
N ASP A 63 -10.51 -32.18 -5.57
CA ASP A 63 -9.80 -31.65 -4.41
C ASP A 63 -10.41 -30.32 -3.96
N VAL A 64 -10.63 -29.39 -4.90
CA VAL A 64 -11.28 -28.10 -4.63
C VAL A 64 -12.71 -28.29 -4.15
N ALA A 65 -13.46 -29.25 -4.71
CA ALA A 65 -14.83 -29.54 -4.26
C ALA A 65 -14.86 -30.10 -2.84
N SER A 66 -13.97 -31.06 -2.54
CA SER A 66 -13.87 -31.71 -1.23
C SER A 66 -13.47 -30.70 -0.16
N TYR A 67 -12.42 -29.94 -0.41
CA TYR A 67 -11.85 -29.01 0.57
C TYR A 67 -12.71 -27.76 0.77
N GLY A 68 -13.28 -27.20 -0.31
CA GLY A 68 -14.15 -26.02 -0.24
C GLY A 68 -15.61 -26.32 0.16
N GLY A 69 -15.98 -27.59 0.35
CA GLY A 69 -17.36 -28.00 0.60
C GLY A 69 -18.32 -27.61 -0.53
N LEU A 70 -17.84 -27.70 -1.78
CA LEU A 70 -18.57 -27.29 -2.98
C LEU A 70 -19.12 -28.49 -3.74
N THR A 71 -20.15 -28.27 -4.54
CA THR A 71 -20.51 -29.26 -5.55
C THR A 71 -19.44 -29.31 -6.65
N LEU A 72 -19.21 -30.49 -7.26
CA LEU A 72 -18.27 -30.65 -8.38
C LEU A 72 -18.54 -29.65 -9.52
N TYR A 73 -19.80 -29.29 -9.74
CA TYR A 73 -20.16 -28.28 -10.74
C TYR A 73 -19.70 -26.86 -10.36
N GLN A 74 -19.84 -26.47 -9.09
CA GLN A 74 -19.35 -25.18 -8.59
C GLN A 74 -17.83 -25.12 -8.60
N ALA A 75 -17.16 -26.18 -8.13
CA ALA A 75 -15.71 -26.29 -8.17
C ALA A 75 -15.19 -26.24 -9.61
N GLY A 76 -15.78 -27.00 -10.54
CA GLY A 76 -15.41 -26.96 -11.96
C GLY A 76 -15.58 -25.58 -12.59
N LYS A 77 -16.63 -24.83 -12.23
CA LYS A 77 -16.80 -23.44 -12.68
C LYS A 77 -15.71 -22.51 -12.13
N ALA A 78 -15.41 -22.62 -10.85
CA ALA A 78 -14.37 -21.80 -10.22
C ALA A 78 -12.99 -22.10 -10.83
N VAL A 79 -12.63 -23.37 -10.99
CA VAL A 79 -11.37 -23.81 -11.58
C VAL A 79 -11.24 -23.35 -13.04
N ARG A 80 -12.31 -23.38 -13.84
CA ARG A 80 -12.31 -22.78 -15.19
C ARG A 80 -12.08 -21.27 -15.17
N ALA A 81 -12.73 -20.55 -14.26
CA ALA A 81 -12.54 -19.10 -14.12
C ALA A 81 -11.10 -18.73 -13.70
N LEU A 82 -10.38 -19.66 -13.06
CA LEU A 82 -8.97 -19.52 -12.69
C LEU A 82 -7.99 -19.90 -13.82
N GLY A 83 -8.49 -20.26 -15.01
CA GLY A 83 -7.67 -20.50 -16.21
C GLY A 83 -7.52 -21.96 -16.62
N LEU A 84 -8.05 -22.92 -15.86
CA LEU A 84 -8.06 -24.34 -16.24
C LEU A 84 -9.28 -24.66 -17.11
N GLU A 85 -9.25 -24.22 -18.37
CA GLU A 85 -10.37 -24.33 -19.32
C GLU A 85 -10.89 -25.77 -19.51
N ARG A 86 -10.00 -26.76 -19.38
CA ARG A 86 -10.31 -28.19 -19.54
C ARG A 86 -11.00 -28.82 -18.34
N ALA A 87 -11.14 -28.11 -17.21
CA ALA A 87 -11.77 -28.66 -16.01
C ALA A 87 -13.20 -29.14 -16.28
N PRO A 88 -13.58 -30.37 -15.89
CA PRO A 88 -14.88 -30.92 -16.24
C PRO A 88 -16.01 -30.24 -15.45
N LEU A 89 -17.14 -29.97 -16.13
CA LEU A 89 -18.37 -29.49 -15.49
C LEU A 89 -19.29 -30.67 -15.17
N LEU A 90 -18.89 -31.48 -14.20
CA LEU A 90 -19.62 -32.70 -13.84
C LEU A 90 -20.99 -32.37 -13.25
N ARG A 91 -22.06 -32.76 -13.96
CA ARG A 91 -23.43 -32.65 -13.47
C ARG A 91 -23.72 -33.82 -12.52
N LYS A 92 -23.70 -33.51 -11.22
CA LYS A 92 -24.45 -34.20 -10.14
C LYS A 92 -24.34 -35.74 -10.12
N LYS A 93 -23.15 -36.29 -9.91
CA LYS A 93 -23.05 -37.43 -8.98
C LYS A 93 -23.02 -36.84 -7.58
N ARG A 94 -24.05 -37.07 -6.78
CA ARG A 94 -24.05 -36.71 -5.36
C ARG A 94 -22.90 -37.49 -4.71
N THR A 95 -21.75 -36.85 -4.51
CA THR A 95 -20.78 -37.29 -3.52
C THR A 95 -21.51 -37.27 -2.19
N ARG A 96 -21.82 -38.46 -1.67
CA ARG A 96 -22.42 -38.61 -0.34
C ARG A 96 -21.38 -38.02 0.60
N ALA A 97 -21.68 -36.87 1.20
CA ALA A 97 -20.79 -36.20 2.13
C ALA A 97 -20.45 -37.19 3.24
N GLN A 98 -19.27 -37.82 3.15
CA GLN A 98 -18.69 -38.51 4.28
C GLN A 98 -18.35 -37.39 5.26
N ALA A 99 -18.93 -37.45 6.45
CA ALA A 99 -18.50 -36.62 7.56
C ALA A 99 -17.10 -37.10 7.99
N SER A 100 -16.09 -36.85 7.15
CA SER A 100 -14.71 -36.89 7.57
C SER A 100 -14.45 -35.61 8.36
N VAL A 101 -13.92 -35.77 9.57
CA VAL A 101 -13.32 -34.70 10.37
C VAL A 101 -12.54 -33.78 9.44
N GLN A 102 -12.91 -32.50 9.40
CA GLN A 102 -12.40 -31.59 8.38
C GLN A 102 -10.90 -31.34 8.66
N PRO A 103 -10.00 -31.54 7.68
CA PRO A 103 -8.56 -31.42 7.89
C PRO A 103 -8.10 -30.06 8.43
N TRP A 104 -8.89 -28.98 8.23
CA TRP A 104 -8.58 -27.65 8.73
C TRP A 104 -8.84 -27.46 10.24
N GLU A 105 -9.48 -28.42 10.92
CA GLU A 105 -9.55 -28.44 12.40
C GLU A 105 -8.19 -28.77 13.04
N GLN A 106 -7.17 -29.13 12.25
CA GLN A 106 -5.76 -29.25 12.67
C GLN A 106 -4.92 -28.05 12.21
N ALA A 107 -5.41 -26.83 12.44
CA ALA A 107 -4.77 -25.57 12.05
C ALA A 107 -3.36 -25.32 12.66
N SER A 108 -2.84 -26.22 13.50
CA SER A 108 -1.53 -26.09 14.15
C SER A 108 -0.33 -26.53 13.29
N ALA A 109 -0.53 -27.06 12.08
CA ALA A 109 0.57 -27.67 11.31
C ALA A 109 1.18 -26.78 10.20
N TRP A 110 0.59 -25.63 9.83
CA TRP A 110 1.00 -24.92 8.61
C TRP A 110 1.14 -23.39 8.72
N CYS A 111 1.13 -22.83 9.93
CA CYS A 111 1.60 -21.46 10.11
C CYS A 111 3.13 -21.45 10.17
N TRP A 112 3.78 -21.23 9.03
CA TRP A 112 5.14 -20.69 9.00
C TRP A 112 5.08 -19.25 9.54
N LEU A 113 5.11 -19.12 10.87
CA LEU A 113 5.59 -17.90 11.51
C LEU A 113 7.11 -17.84 11.25
N PRO A 114 7.66 -16.72 10.75
CA PRO A 114 9.09 -16.53 10.77
C PRO A 114 9.55 -16.59 12.24
N GLU A 115 10.46 -17.51 12.55
CA GLU A 115 11.20 -17.52 13.83
C GLU A 115 12.10 -16.27 13.90
N GLU A 116 11.52 -15.11 14.17
CA GLU A 116 12.27 -13.91 14.59
C GLU A 116 11.94 -13.62 16.05
N SER A 117 12.45 -14.44 16.96
CA SER A 117 12.36 -14.19 18.41
C SER A 117 13.45 -14.94 19.19
N ALA A 118 14.74 -14.75 18.84
CA ALA A 118 15.83 -15.24 19.70
C ALA A 118 17.20 -14.57 19.43
N ALA A 119 17.30 -13.23 19.33
CA ALA A 119 18.61 -12.55 19.44
C ALA A 119 18.49 -11.02 19.59
N ALA A 120 18.04 -10.52 20.75
CA ALA A 120 18.34 -9.15 21.19
C ALA A 120 17.99 -8.93 22.67
N GLN A 121 18.60 -9.69 23.57
CA GLN A 121 18.70 -9.33 24.99
C GLN A 121 20.15 -9.48 25.41
N GLN A 122 20.91 -8.38 25.35
CA GLN A 122 22.02 -8.08 26.24
C GLN A 122 22.53 -6.66 25.93
N ALA A 123 21.98 -5.66 26.63
CA ALA A 123 22.63 -4.37 26.79
C ALA A 123 22.75 -4.10 28.30
N LYS A 124 24.02 -4.04 28.73
CA LYS A 124 24.55 -3.85 30.08
C LYS A 124 24.26 -2.41 30.55
N PRO A 125 23.82 -2.17 31.80
CA PRO A 125 23.92 -0.84 32.40
C PRO A 125 25.33 -0.69 33.00
N GLY A 126 26.10 0.24 32.46
CA GLY A 126 27.39 0.67 33.00
C GLY A 126 27.26 2.12 33.45
N ALA A 127 27.13 2.30 34.77
CA ALA A 127 27.25 3.58 35.44
C ALA A 127 28.73 3.88 35.66
N GLU A 128 29.22 5.02 35.20
CA GLU A 128 30.38 5.69 35.78
C GLU A 128 30.08 7.19 35.85
N ALA A 129 30.31 7.71 37.06
CA ALA A 129 30.17 9.08 37.47
C ALA A 129 31.55 9.76 37.46
N GLN A 130 31.52 11.09 37.62
CA GLN A 130 32.65 11.99 37.93
C GLN A 130 33.50 12.37 36.69
N ASP A 131 33.89 13.63 36.46
CA ASP A 131 34.29 14.69 37.39
C ASP A 131 33.85 16.11 36.97
N ALA A 132 33.92 16.99 37.96
CA ALA A 132 33.70 18.43 37.93
C ALA A 132 34.86 19.21 37.27
N GLU A 133 34.58 20.38 36.71
CA GLU A 133 35.42 21.57 36.89
C GLU A 133 34.65 22.86 36.56
N GLU A 134 34.71 23.79 37.50
CA GLU A 134 34.32 25.19 37.39
C GLU A 134 35.24 25.90 36.38
N ASP A 135 34.75 26.78 35.50
CA ASP A 135 35.32 28.12 35.32
C ASP A 135 34.52 29.03 34.36
N ALA A 136 34.56 30.33 34.69
CA ALA A 136 34.51 31.49 33.82
C ALA A 136 33.29 31.78 32.92
N GLY A 137 32.37 32.58 33.47
CA GLY A 137 31.99 33.85 32.85
C GLY A 137 31.48 33.82 31.41
N GLN A 138 30.29 33.28 31.19
CA GLN A 138 29.56 33.46 29.95
C GLN A 138 28.84 34.81 29.95
N GLU A 139 29.23 35.66 29.00
CA GLU A 139 28.49 36.86 28.61
C GLU A 139 27.02 36.50 28.32
N PRO A 140 26.04 37.39 28.59
CA PRO A 140 24.65 37.15 28.26
C PRO A 140 24.52 36.98 26.75
N GLU A 141 24.53 35.72 26.31
CA GLU A 141 24.24 35.28 24.96
C GLU A 141 22.91 35.93 24.56
N GLU A 142 22.97 36.88 23.62
CA GLU A 142 21.79 37.55 23.09
C GLU A 142 20.83 36.45 22.63
N ALA A 143 19.72 36.27 23.36
CA ALA A 143 18.75 35.21 23.11
C ALA A 143 18.32 35.26 21.65
N GLU A 144 18.90 34.37 20.85
CA GLU A 144 18.64 34.26 19.42
C GLU A 144 17.15 34.04 19.26
N ALA A 145 16.47 35.02 18.62
CA ALA A 145 15.03 34.97 18.48
C ALA A 145 14.63 33.64 17.83
N PRO A 146 13.67 32.89 18.41
CA PRO A 146 13.33 31.56 17.94
C PRO A 146 12.99 31.62 16.45
N ALA A 147 13.68 30.79 15.65
CA ALA A 147 13.45 30.73 14.22
C ALA A 147 11.95 30.52 13.92
N PRO A 148 11.39 31.21 12.92
CA PRO A 148 9.97 31.08 12.61
C PRO A 148 9.65 29.61 12.26
N PRO A 149 8.46 29.11 12.64
CA PRO A 149 8.09 27.72 12.40
C PRO A 149 8.13 27.42 10.90
N GLU A 150 8.79 26.32 10.55
CA GLU A 150 8.84 25.86 9.17
C GLU A 150 7.49 25.28 8.76
N GLU A 151 6.97 25.75 7.62
CA GLU A 151 5.72 25.28 7.07
C GLU A 151 5.91 24.59 5.72
N PHE A 152 5.00 23.66 5.44
CA PHE A 152 4.92 23.01 4.14
C PHE A 152 3.93 23.76 3.25
N SER A 153 4.38 24.07 2.04
CA SER A 153 3.54 24.65 0.98
C SER A 153 3.54 23.76 -0.25
N VAL A 154 2.50 23.91 -1.08
CA VAL A 154 2.37 23.19 -2.34
C VAL A 154 2.30 24.17 -3.49
N GLU A 155 3.27 24.10 -4.39
CA GLU A 155 3.28 24.81 -5.67
C GLU A 155 2.61 23.92 -6.74
N VAL A 156 1.62 24.45 -7.46
CA VAL A 156 0.88 23.73 -8.51
C VAL A 156 1.15 24.33 -9.88
N GLY A 157 1.53 23.48 -10.83
CA GLY A 157 1.86 23.88 -12.19
C GLY A 157 0.62 24.06 -13.07
N PRO A 158 0.80 24.70 -14.24
CA PRO A 158 -0.28 24.94 -15.18
C PRO A 158 -0.92 23.62 -15.64
N LYS A 159 -2.16 23.69 -16.12
CA LYS A 159 -2.97 22.56 -16.63
C LYS A 159 -3.35 21.47 -15.62
N THR A 160 -2.89 21.55 -14.38
CA THR A 160 -3.32 20.63 -13.31
C THR A 160 -4.84 20.66 -13.14
N ASP A 161 -5.47 19.50 -12.94
CA ASP A 161 -6.92 19.37 -12.76
C ASP A 161 -7.43 20.30 -11.64
N ARG A 162 -8.38 21.20 -11.97
CA ARG A 162 -9.00 22.14 -11.02
C ARG A 162 -9.63 21.45 -9.82
N ARG A 163 -10.16 20.23 -9.98
CA ARG A 163 -10.71 19.43 -8.87
C ARG A 163 -9.61 19.01 -7.90
N LEU A 164 -8.45 18.59 -8.42
CA LEU A 164 -7.29 18.28 -7.60
C LEU A 164 -6.79 19.53 -6.85
N VAL A 165 -6.67 20.67 -7.54
CA VAL A 165 -6.25 21.94 -6.90
C VAL A 165 -7.21 22.34 -5.78
N ARG A 166 -8.52 22.21 -6.00
CA ARG A 166 -9.54 22.46 -4.98
C ARG A 166 -9.40 21.51 -3.79
N ALA A 167 -9.20 20.21 -4.03
CA ALA A 167 -9.01 19.22 -2.97
C ALA A 167 -7.73 19.48 -2.16
N LEU A 168 -6.62 19.86 -2.83
CA LEU A 168 -5.37 20.24 -2.16
C LEU A 168 -5.57 21.46 -1.25
N ARG A 169 -6.29 22.50 -1.71
CA ARG A 169 -6.61 23.68 -0.88
C ARG A 169 -7.43 23.35 0.36
N GLY A 170 -8.18 22.25 0.36
CA GLY A 170 -8.92 21.77 1.53
C GLY A 170 -8.07 21.00 2.54
N MET A 171 -6.88 20.53 2.15
CA MET A 171 -6.03 19.64 2.98
C MET A 171 -4.69 20.26 3.37
N VAL A 172 -4.17 21.18 2.55
CA VAL A 172 -2.85 21.80 2.73
C VAL A 172 -3.05 23.29 3.01
N PRO A 173 -2.41 23.85 4.06
CA PRO A 173 -2.61 25.25 4.46
C PRO A 173 -2.32 26.26 3.34
N ARG A 174 -1.29 25.97 2.52
CA ARG A 174 -0.83 26.87 1.47
C ARG A 174 -0.66 26.14 0.15
N VAL A 175 -1.45 26.56 -0.83
CA VAL A 175 -1.44 26.02 -2.20
C VAL A 175 -1.38 27.17 -3.19
N ASP A 176 -0.22 27.36 -3.80
CA ASP A 176 0.08 28.46 -4.72
C ASP A 176 0.18 27.93 -6.16
N GLU A 177 -0.38 28.66 -7.12
CA GLU A 177 -0.23 28.32 -8.55
C GLU A 177 1.05 28.95 -9.09
N PHE A 178 1.97 28.13 -9.60
CA PHE A 178 3.29 28.56 -10.05
C PHE A 178 3.48 28.30 -11.55
N ARG A 179 3.55 29.38 -12.34
CA ARG A 179 3.56 29.30 -13.82
C ARG A 179 4.83 28.69 -14.40
N ASP A 180 5.96 28.87 -13.72
CA ASP A 180 7.25 28.33 -14.18
C ASP A 180 7.41 26.84 -13.83
N LEU A 181 6.45 26.26 -13.10
CA LEU A 181 6.41 24.82 -12.89
C LEU A 181 5.95 24.13 -14.18
N GLY A 182 6.45 22.92 -14.43
CA GLY A 182 6.01 22.11 -15.56
C GLY A 182 4.50 21.85 -15.52
N PRO A 183 3.86 21.59 -16.67
CA PRO A 183 2.44 21.26 -16.71
C PRO A 183 2.16 20.01 -15.88
N ASN A 184 0.98 19.96 -15.26
CA ASN A 184 0.52 18.84 -14.43
C ASN A 184 1.52 18.40 -13.35
N THR A 185 2.29 19.35 -12.82
CA THR A 185 3.28 19.06 -11.77
C THR A 185 2.79 19.68 -10.46
N VAL A 186 2.94 18.96 -9.37
CA VAL A 186 2.65 19.43 -8.00
C VAL A 186 3.93 19.29 -7.20
N ARG A 187 4.45 20.39 -6.69
CA ARG A 187 5.71 20.43 -5.93
C ARG A 187 5.43 20.75 -4.47
N VAL A 188 6.01 19.97 -3.58
CA VAL A 188 6.01 20.20 -2.14
C VAL A 188 7.27 20.95 -1.77
N CYS A 189 7.10 22.09 -1.11
CA CYS A 189 8.16 22.95 -0.60
C CYS A 189 8.11 23.00 0.93
N ARG A 190 9.25 23.21 1.58
CA ARG A 190 9.40 23.42 3.03
C ARG A 190 10.17 24.72 3.27
N GLY A 191 9.65 25.61 4.10
CA GLY A 191 10.35 26.84 4.46
C GLY A 191 9.52 27.77 5.33
N ALA A 192 10.09 28.93 5.64
CA ALA A 192 9.42 29.95 6.46
C ALA A 192 8.10 30.43 5.82
N PHE A 193 7.15 30.78 6.67
CA PHE A 193 5.87 31.33 6.24
C PHE A 193 6.05 32.55 5.33
N GLY A 194 5.24 32.65 4.28
CA GLY A 194 5.31 33.73 3.28
C GLY A 194 6.45 33.61 2.26
N MET A 195 7.54 32.91 2.58
CA MET A 195 8.68 32.74 1.67
C MET A 195 8.52 31.54 0.73
N ARG A 196 9.33 31.52 -0.34
CA ARG A 196 9.47 30.35 -1.20
C ARG A 196 10.35 29.32 -0.50
N GLY A 197 9.78 28.18 -0.16
CA GLY A 197 10.49 27.09 0.52
C GLY A 197 11.47 26.34 -0.37
N GLN A 198 12.35 25.57 0.27
CA GLN A 198 13.18 24.57 -0.40
C GLN A 198 12.31 23.46 -0.99
N ARG A 199 12.63 23.05 -2.22
CA ARG A 199 11.98 21.92 -2.89
C ARG A 199 12.27 20.62 -2.14
N VAL A 200 11.21 19.94 -1.70
CA VAL A 200 11.32 18.65 -1.00
C VAL A 200 10.95 17.49 -1.92
N ARG A 201 9.84 17.62 -2.65
CA ARG A 201 9.32 16.52 -3.48
C ARG A 201 8.49 17.02 -4.65
N ASP A 202 8.63 16.36 -5.79
CA ASP A 202 7.80 16.63 -6.97
C ASP A 202 6.88 15.43 -7.27
N PHE A 203 5.63 15.76 -7.56
CA PHE A 203 4.61 14.87 -8.08
C PHE A 203 4.27 15.23 -9.51
N GLY A 204 4.19 14.22 -10.38
CA GLY A 204 3.60 14.36 -11.70
C GLY A 204 2.16 13.85 -11.69
N VAL A 205 1.24 14.56 -12.35
CA VAL A 205 -0.15 14.13 -12.54
C VAL A 205 -0.33 13.72 -13.99
N SER A 206 -0.83 12.51 -14.22
CA SER A 206 -0.96 11.95 -15.57
C SER A 206 -2.17 11.01 -15.67
N ASP A 207 -2.57 10.70 -16.89
CA ASP A 207 -3.49 9.60 -17.22
C ASP A 207 -2.80 8.22 -17.14
N GLY A 208 -1.48 8.20 -16.98
CA GLY A 208 -0.67 7.00 -16.80
C GLY A 208 0.04 6.52 -18.08
N THR A 209 -0.07 7.25 -19.19
CA THR A 209 0.55 6.88 -20.48
C THR A 209 2.03 7.27 -20.56
N LEU A 210 2.39 8.42 -19.99
CA LEU A 210 3.75 8.97 -20.01
C LEU A 210 4.21 9.26 -18.59
N LEU A 211 5.25 8.53 -18.16
CA LEU A 211 5.81 8.61 -16.81
C LEU A 211 7.33 8.82 -16.89
N GLU A 212 7.78 10.01 -16.51
CA GLU A 212 9.19 10.40 -16.53
C GLU A 212 9.90 10.06 -15.20
N PRO A 213 11.21 9.74 -15.22
CA PRO A 213 12.01 9.59 -14.01
C PRO A 213 12.11 10.89 -13.20
N GLY A 214 12.39 10.75 -11.90
CA GLY A 214 12.63 11.89 -10.99
C GLY A 214 11.39 12.52 -10.35
N LYS A 215 10.20 11.94 -10.55
CA LYS A 215 8.92 12.38 -9.96
C LYS A 215 8.17 11.19 -9.37
N THR A 216 7.35 11.43 -8.35
CA THR A 216 6.33 10.46 -7.92
C THR A 216 5.04 10.69 -8.71
N TRP A 217 4.55 9.71 -9.46
CA TRP A 217 3.39 9.93 -10.31
C TRP A 217 2.07 9.62 -9.61
N LEU A 218 1.10 10.53 -9.73
CA LEU A 218 -0.29 10.37 -9.33
C LEU A 218 -1.11 10.13 -10.60
N VAL A 219 -1.51 8.88 -10.81
CA VAL A 219 -2.29 8.47 -11.99
C VAL A 219 -3.76 8.65 -11.67
N LEU A 220 -4.42 9.59 -12.34
CA LEU A 220 -5.84 9.88 -12.15
C LEU A 220 -6.70 9.02 -13.09
N PRO A 221 -7.96 8.71 -12.73
CA PRO A 221 -8.86 8.00 -13.62
C PRO A 221 -9.21 8.91 -14.80
N GLY A 222 -8.87 8.47 -16.01
CA GLY A 222 -9.19 9.14 -17.25
C GLY A 222 -9.99 8.25 -18.20
N ALA A 223 -10.13 8.69 -19.45
CA ALA A 223 -10.72 7.89 -20.52
C ALA A 223 -9.74 6.82 -21.07
N ALA A 224 -8.53 6.74 -20.53
CA ALA A 224 -7.50 5.80 -20.98
C ALA A 224 -7.88 4.34 -20.67
N ASP A 225 -7.48 3.41 -21.55
CA ASP A 225 -7.63 1.98 -21.31
C ASP A 225 -6.73 1.57 -20.13
N TRP A 226 -7.34 0.97 -19.09
CA TRP A 226 -6.64 0.51 -17.90
C TRP A 226 -5.51 -0.47 -18.22
N ARG A 227 -5.64 -1.25 -19.30
CA ARG A 227 -4.61 -2.20 -19.74
C ARG A 227 -3.36 -1.47 -20.24
N GLU A 228 -3.56 -0.39 -20.97
CA GLU A 228 -2.47 0.45 -21.47
C GLU A 228 -1.76 1.14 -20.31
N VAL A 229 -2.53 1.71 -19.38
CA VAL A 229 -2.00 2.33 -18.15
C VAL A 229 -1.19 1.33 -17.33
N ALA A 230 -1.69 0.10 -17.14
CA ALA A 230 -0.97 -0.94 -16.40
C ALA A 230 0.35 -1.32 -17.08
N ARG A 231 0.36 -1.49 -18.41
CA ARG A 231 1.58 -1.78 -19.17
C ARG A 231 2.58 -0.63 -19.12
N ALA A 232 2.13 0.60 -19.30
CA ALA A 232 2.97 1.79 -19.26
C ALA A 232 3.64 1.95 -17.89
N ARG A 233 2.87 1.75 -16.80
CA ARG A 233 3.41 1.75 -15.42
C ARG A 233 4.43 0.66 -15.19
N ALA A 234 4.13 -0.58 -15.59
CA ALA A 234 5.05 -1.71 -15.44
C ALA A 234 6.36 -1.46 -16.20
N ARG A 235 6.27 -0.94 -17.44
CA ARG A 235 7.44 -0.58 -18.25
C ARG A 235 8.26 0.55 -17.61
N ALA A 236 7.61 1.63 -17.16
CA ALA A 236 8.30 2.76 -16.53
C ALA A 236 9.02 2.37 -15.23
N TYR A 237 8.40 1.50 -14.43
CA TYR A 237 9.05 0.93 -13.25
C TYR A 237 10.26 0.06 -13.63
N ALA A 238 10.08 -0.87 -14.57
CA ALA A 238 11.15 -1.79 -14.98
C ALA A 238 12.36 -1.08 -15.62
N GLN A 239 12.13 -0.01 -16.40
CA GLN A 239 13.19 0.68 -17.14
C GLN A 239 13.85 1.79 -16.33
N HIS A 240 13.10 2.47 -15.46
CA HIS A 240 13.54 3.74 -14.85
C HIS A 240 13.29 3.81 -13.34
N GLY A 241 12.78 2.75 -12.71
CA GLY A 241 12.45 2.74 -11.28
C GLY A 241 11.34 3.73 -10.90
N VAL A 242 10.48 4.10 -11.85
CA VAL A 242 9.45 5.12 -11.63
C VAL A 242 8.36 4.61 -10.70
N VAL A 243 8.15 5.31 -9.58
CA VAL A 243 7.08 5.02 -8.62
C VAL A 243 5.82 5.80 -8.98
N SER A 244 4.69 5.09 -9.05
CA SER A 244 3.38 5.66 -9.38
C SER A 244 2.28 5.11 -8.48
N SER A 245 1.36 5.99 -8.06
CA SER A 245 0.16 5.64 -7.30
C SER A 245 -1.08 5.80 -8.17
N LEU A 246 -1.88 4.75 -8.28
CA LEU A 246 -3.16 4.79 -8.97
C LEU A 246 -4.21 5.38 -8.03
N CYS A 247 -4.75 6.53 -8.39
CA CYS A 247 -5.75 7.25 -7.60
C CYS A 247 -7.13 7.05 -8.23
N ALA A 248 -8.13 6.67 -7.43
CA ALA A 248 -9.50 6.54 -7.88
C ALA A 248 -10.21 7.90 -8.06
N SER A 249 -9.65 8.99 -7.51
CA SER A 249 -10.19 10.34 -7.65
C SER A 249 -9.13 11.42 -7.42
N PRO A 250 -9.38 12.68 -7.84
CA PRO A 250 -8.56 13.83 -7.47
C PRO A 250 -8.41 14.01 -5.95
N ASP A 251 -9.45 13.72 -5.16
CA ASP A 251 -9.40 13.77 -3.70
C ASP A 251 -8.46 12.73 -3.09
N GLN A 252 -8.38 11.53 -3.68
CA GLN A 252 -7.40 10.53 -3.26
C GLN A 252 -5.97 10.98 -3.59
N ALA A 253 -5.76 11.58 -4.76
CA ALA A 253 -4.46 12.13 -5.12
C ALA A 253 -4.04 13.27 -4.15
N ALA A 254 -4.97 14.15 -3.78
CA ALA A 254 -4.72 15.18 -2.76
C ALA A 254 -4.35 14.57 -1.40
N ARG A 255 -5.04 13.51 -0.97
CA ARG A 255 -4.70 12.77 0.26
C ARG A 255 -3.31 12.13 0.20
N HIS A 256 -2.88 11.62 -0.96
CA HIS A 256 -1.52 11.11 -1.13
C HIS A 256 -0.45 12.19 -0.97
N VAL A 257 -0.70 13.39 -1.51
CA VAL A 257 0.21 14.55 -1.32
C VAL A 257 0.24 14.95 0.15
N ALA A 258 -0.91 15.09 0.80
CA ALA A 258 -1.01 15.44 2.21
C ALA A 258 -0.35 14.40 3.13
N ALA A 259 -0.55 13.10 2.87
CA ALA A 259 0.12 12.03 3.60
C ALA A 259 1.65 12.06 3.40
N SER A 260 2.11 12.41 2.20
CA SER A 260 3.54 12.58 1.94
C SER A 260 4.12 13.77 2.70
N ILE A 261 3.39 14.89 2.78
CA ILE A 261 3.77 16.05 3.62
C ILE A 261 3.84 15.64 5.09
N ALA A 262 2.85 14.90 5.58
CA ALA A 262 2.82 14.41 6.95
C ALA A 262 4.02 13.49 7.26
N ALA A 263 4.42 12.63 6.32
CA ALA A 263 5.58 11.76 6.47
C ALA A 263 6.93 12.50 6.40
N LEU A 264 6.95 13.71 5.84
CA LEU A 264 8.15 14.57 5.77
C LEU A 264 8.34 15.42 7.02
N ARG A 265 7.29 15.59 7.84
CA ARG A 265 7.42 16.12 9.20
C ARG A 265 8.18 15.08 10.00
N SER A 266 9.39 15.41 10.45
CA SER A 266 10.26 14.46 11.14
C SER A 266 9.55 13.94 12.40
N PRO A 267 9.79 12.69 12.84
CA PRO A 267 9.40 12.28 14.19
C PRO A 267 10.04 13.16 15.28
N GLU A 268 11.14 13.87 15.01
CA GLU A 268 11.71 14.87 15.94
C GLU A 268 10.77 16.07 16.14
N ASP A 269 10.11 16.54 15.08
CA ASP A 269 9.09 17.59 15.19
C ASP A 269 7.84 17.10 15.95
N ALA A 270 7.57 15.79 15.91
CA ALA A 270 6.49 15.17 16.67
C ALA A 270 6.85 14.99 18.15
N ALA A 271 8.10 14.69 18.47
CA ALA A 271 8.61 14.63 19.84
C ALA A 271 8.62 16.01 20.51
N ALA A 272 9.04 17.05 19.79
CA ALA A 272 9.04 18.44 20.27
C ALA A 272 7.62 18.97 20.55
N ASN A 273 6.64 18.66 19.69
CA ASN A 273 5.24 19.06 19.89
C ASN A 273 4.48 18.19 20.92
N GLY A 274 4.95 16.96 21.18
CA GLY A 274 4.37 16.07 22.19
C GLY A 274 4.79 16.41 23.62
N ALA A 275 5.97 17.00 23.81
CA ALA A 275 6.49 17.40 25.12
C ALA A 275 5.89 18.73 25.66
N ALA A 276 5.12 19.44 24.83
CA ALA A 276 4.48 20.72 25.17
C ALA A 276 2.99 20.60 25.55
N ARG A 277 2.50 19.38 25.82
CA ARG A 277 1.14 19.10 26.32
C ARG A 277 1.20 18.42 27.69
#